data_AF-A0A3G2E6K4-F1
#
_entry.id   AF-A0A3G2E6K4-F1
#
_cell.length_a   1.000
_cell.length_b   1.000
_cell.length_c   1.000
_cell.angle_alpha   90.00
_cell.angle_beta   90.00
_cell.angle_gamma   90.00
#
_symmetry.space_group_name_H-M   'P 1'
#
loop_
_entity.id
_entity.type
_entity.pdbx_description
1 polymer ?
#
loop_
_entity_poly.entity_id
_entity_poly.type
_entity_poly.pdbx_seq_one_letter_code
_entity_poly.pdbx_strand_id
1 'polypeptide(L)'
;MTDTDAVHITPYTKPAAGWDALKNAAISLRQERVAPGNLKALLAQNQPDGFDCPGCAWPDRHHASTFAICENGAKAVAAKAADIAMLCFKDGDMIDLIGAWDDGVARRADGFRLVAYDIPRGCLGAYYPETNALVPLASTADGAGTPTSKSVPVLFRC
;
A
#
# COMPACT_ATOMS: atom_id res chain seq x y z
N MET A 1 19.33 7.89 -19.36
CA MET A 1 20.22 6.85 -18.81
C MET A 1 19.44 6.18 -17.70
N THR A 2 19.07 4.93 -17.95
CA THR A 2 18.22 4.08 -17.11
C THR A 2 19.02 3.62 -15.90
N ASP A 3 18.79 4.26 -14.76
CA ASP A 3 19.24 3.72 -13.48
C ASP A 3 18.07 2.91 -12.90
N THR A 4 17.98 1.66 -13.35
CA THR A 4 17.16 0.64 -12.70
C THR A 4 18.15 -0.17 -11.87
N ASP A 5 18.61 0.40 -10.76
CA ASP A 5 19.23 -0.41 -9.71
C ASP A 5 18.17 -1.43 -9.30
N ALA A 6 18.39 -2.68 -9.73
CA ALA A 6 17.43 -3.75 -9.58
C ALA A 6 17.16 -3.96 -8.09
N VAL A 7 15.96 -3.61 -7.65
CA VAL A 7 15.51 -3.88 -6.29
C VAL A 7 15.57 -5.39 -6.10
N HIS A 8 16.51 -5.87 -5.27
CA HIS A 8 16.67 -7.29 -5.03
C HIS A 8 15.64 -7.76 -4.00
N ILE A 9 14.74 -8.67 -4.41
CA ILE A 9 13.66 -9.13 -3.54
C ILE A 9 13.48 -10.64 -3.64
N THR A 10 13.46 -11.29 -2.48
CA THR A 10 13.52 -12.75 -2.37
C THR A 10 12.12 -13.37 -2.22
N PRO A 11 11.81 -14.48 -2.92
CA PRO A 11 10.55 -15.19 -2.75
C PRO A 11 10.39 -15.82 -1.36
N TYR A 12 9.16 -15.84 -0.84
CA TYR A 12 8.82 -16.45 0.46
C TYR A 12 7.84 -17.62 0.26
N THR A 13 8.10 -18.76 0.91
CA THR A 13 7.44 -20.04 0.62
C THR A 13 6.64 -20.63 1.80
N LYS A 14 6.46 -19.89 2.89
CA LYS A 14 5.72 -20.34 4.08
C LYS A 14 4.26 -19.79 4.09
N PRO A 15 3.37 -20.28 4.95
CA PRO A 15 2.00 -19.78 5.05
C PRO A 15 1.89 -18.30 5.44
N ALA A 16 0.81 -17.66 4.99
CA ALA A 16 0.45 -16.24 5.14
C ALA A 16 -0.14 -15.82 6.50
N ALA A 17 -0.48 -16.80 7.32
CA ALA A 17 -1.11 -16.61 8.60
C ALA A 17 -0.69 -17.74 9.54
N GLY A 18 -0.90 -17.53 10.84
CA GLY A 18 -0.61 -18.52 11.88
C GLY A 18 0.45 -18.06 12.87
N TRP A 19 1.24 -19.00 13.38
CA TRP A 19 2.14 -18.76 14.50
C TRP A 19 3.25 -17.75 14.19
N ASP A 20 3.78 -17.73 12.96
CA ASP A 20 4.79 -16.75 12.57
C ASP A 20 4.20 -15.32 12.51
N ALA A 21 2.96 -15.16 12.06
CA ALA A 21 2.26 -13.87 12.07
C ALA A 21 2.00 -13.37 13.51
N LEU A 22 1.58 -14.26 14.41
CA LEU A 22 1.43 -13.96 15.84
C LEU A 22 2.76 -13.55 16.49
N LYS A 23 3.84 -14.25 16.15
CA LYS A 23 5.19 -13.93 16.63
C LYS A 23 5.64 -12.56 16.15
N ASN A 24 5.45 -12.23 14.87
CA ASN A 24 5.80 -10.93 14.32
C ASN A 24 4.96 -9.80 14.93
N ALA A 25 3.67 -10.01 15.13
CA ALA A 25 2.83 -9.06 15.85
C ALA A 25 3.37 -8.80 17.26
N ALA A 26 3.74 -9.86 18.01
CA ALA A 26 4.34 -9.71 19.33
C ALA A 26 5.69 -8.97 19.31
N ILE A 27 6.52 -9.20 18.29
CA ILE A 27 7.78 -8.48 18.08
C ILE A 27 7.51 -6.98 17.86
N SER A 28 6.58 -6.63 16.96
CA SER A 28 6.20 -5.24 16.68
C SER A 28 5.68 -4.54 17.93
N LEU A 29 4.79 -5.18 18.70
CA LEU A 29 4.25 -4.61 19.94
C LEU A 29 5.34 -4.30 20.97
N ARG A 30 6.35 -5.17 21.06
CA ARG A 30 7.50 -4.95 21.92
C ARG A 30 8.42 -3.83 21.41
N GLN A 31 8.69 -3.80 20.11
CA GLN A 31 9.53 -2.77 19.47
C GLN A 31 8.90 -1.37 19.64
N GLU A 32 7.59 -1.26 19.43
CA GLU A 32 6.81 -0.04 19.58
C GLU A 32 6.49 0.31 21.05
N ARG A 33 6.97 -0.50 22.01
CA ARG A 33 6.76 -0.32 23.46
C ARG A 33 5.29 -0.10 23.83
N VAL A 34 4.38 -0.85 23.19
CA VAL A 34 2.93 -0.70 23.41
C VAL A 34 2.59 -1.10 24.85
N ALA A 35 1.94 -0.18 25.58
CA ALA A 35 1.51 -0.44 26.94
C ALA A 35 0.46 -1.57 26.99
N PRO A 36 0.45 -2.44 28.03
CA PRO A 36 -0.51 -3.54 28.14
C PRO A 36 -1.98 -3.11 28.05
N GLY A 37 -2.31 -1.89 28.52
CA GLY A 37 -3.65 -1.32 28.41
C GLY A 37 -4.12 -1.06 26.97
N ASN A 38 -3.18 -0.86 26.05
CA ASN A 38 -3.45 -0.59 24.63
C ASN A 38 -3.57 -1.87 23.79
N LEU A 39 -3.26 -3.05 24.36
CA LEU A 39 -3.45 -4.33 23.67
C LEU A 39 -4.94 -4.64 23.43
N LYS A 40 -5.85 -4.07 24.23
CA LYS A 40 -7.30 -4.15 24.00
C LYS A 40 -7.70 -3.56 22.65
N ALA A 41 -7.00 -2.53 22.17
CA ALA A 41 -7.26 -1.94 20.86
C ALA A 41 -6.98 -2.96 19.74
N LEU A 42 -5.93 -3.77 19.86
CA LEU A 42 -5.64 -4.83 18.87
C LEU A 42 -6.74 -5.89 18.82
N LEU A 43 -7.30 -6.24 19.97
CA LEU A 43 -8.42 -7.19 20.06
C LEU A 43 -9.73 -6.62 19.53
N ALA A 44 -9.87 -5.29 19.50
CA ALA A 44 -11.02 -4.59 18.93
C ALA A 44 -10.81 -4.20 17.46
N GLN A 45 -9.61 -4.36 16.90
CA GLN A 45 -9.30 -4.03 15.53
C GLN A 45 -9.93 -5.05 14.57
N ASN A 46 -10.65 -4.58 13.55
CA ASN A 46 -11.33 -5.40 12.54
C ASN A 46 -12.33 -6.42 13.14
N GLN A 47 -12.97 -6.07 14.26
CA GLN A 47 -14.09 -6.84 14.83
C GLN A 47 -15.43 -6.20 14.45
N PRO A 48 -16.54 -6.95 14.43
CA PRO A 48 -17.86 -6.41 14.07
C PRO A 48 -18.30 -5.18 14.88
N ASP A 49 -18.04 -5.20 16.20
CA ASP A 49 -18.32 -4.08 17.12
C ASP A 49 -17.05 -3.28 17.47
N GLY A 50 -16.03 -3.40 16.62
CA GLY A 50 -14.69 -2.88 16.83
C GLY A 50 -14.43 -1.55 16.13
N PHE A 51 -13.16 -1.31 15.79
CA PHE A 51 -12.78 -0.24 14.88
C PHE A 51 -12.02 -0.82 13.68
N ASP A 52 -12.17 -0.18 12.54
CA ASP A 52 -11.45 -0.58 11.34
C ASP A 52 -9.99 -0.14 11.40
N CYS A 53 -9.10 -1.07 11.08
CA CYS A 53 -7.76 -0.71 10.65
C CYS A 53 -7.91 0.28 9.49
N PRO A 54 -7.20 1.43 9.47
CA PRO A 54 -7.12 2.27 8.28
C PRO A 54 -6.26 1.55 7.23
N GLY A 55 -6.81 0.48 6.67
CA GLY A 55 -6.22 -0.36 5.64
C GLY A 55 -6.92 -0.07 4.33
N CYS A 56 -6.12 0.27 3.31
CA CYS A 56 -6.50 0.58 1.94
C CYS A 56 -7.07 1.99 1.72
N ALA A 57 -6.13 2.94 1.64
CA ALA A 57 -6.12 4.14 0.81
C ALA A 57 -7.32 5.12 0.86
N TRP A 58 -8.20 5.02 1.86
CA TRP A 58 -9.04 6.14 2.23
C TRP A 58 -8.95 6.34 3.76
N PRO A 59 -8.61 7.56 4.24
CA PRO A 59 -8.79 7.86 5.65
C PRO A 59 -10.30 7.90 5.91
N ASP A 60 -10.80 6.89 6.62
CA ASP A 60 -12.19 6.87 7.03
C ASP A 60 -12.43 8.06 7.97
N ARG A 61 -13.19 9.05 7.52
CA ARG A 61 -13.75 10.07 8.39
C ARG A 61 -15.19 9.68 8.60
N HIS A 62 -15.54 9.33 9.83
CA HIS A 62 -16.89 9.23 10.36
C HIS A 62 -18.01 9.65 9.38
N HIS A 63 -18.86 8.69 9.02
CA HIS A 63 -20.18 8.84 8.39
C HIS A 63 -20.46 10.20 7.69
N ALA A 64 -20.02 10.38 6.45
CA ALA A 64 -20.70 11.25 5.47
C ALA A 64 -19.97 11.25 4.13
N SER A 65 -20.32 10.34 3.22
CA SER A 65 -20.11 10.60 1.78
C SER A 65 -21.43 10.35 1.07
N THR A 66 -22.01 11.38 0.46
CA THR A 66 -23.24 11.25 -0.34
C THR A 66 -23.01 10.41 -1.61
N PHE A 67 -21.74 10.22 -2.02
CA PHE A 67 -21.34 9.32 -3.09
C PHE A 67 -20.02 8.62 -2.73
N ALA A 68 -19.97 7.30 -2.90
CA ALA A 68 -18.76 6.49 -2.83
C ALA A 68 -18.72 5.64 -4.09
N ILE A 69 -17.82 5.94 -5.03
CA ILE A 69 -17.74 5.25 -6.31
C ILE A 69 -16.49 4.39 -6.33
N CYS A 70 -16.66 3.09 -6.60
CA CYS A 70 -15.66 2.33 -7.34
C CYS A 70 -16.24 1.21 -8.21
N GLU A 71 -15.70 1.16 -9.42
CA GLU A 71 -15.52 0.04 -10.37
C GLU A 71 -14.86 0.61 -11.65
N ASN A 72 -14.95 1.93 -11.91
CA ASN A 72 -14.10 2.67 -12.87
C ASN A 72 -14.22 4.23 -12.79
N GLY A 73 -14.58 4.82 -11.64
CA GLY A 73 -15.07 6.22 -11.60
C GLY A 73 -14.15 7.33 -11.08
N ALA A 74 -13.07 7.01 -10.35
CA ALA A 74 -12.11 8.00 -9.87
C ALA A 74 -10.72 7.37 -9.69
N LYS A 75 -10.00 7.17 -10.80
CA LYS A 75 -8.62 6.68 -10.77
C LYS A 75 -7.70 7.81 -10.36
N ALA A 76 -7.36 7.88 -9.09
CA ALA A 76 -6.44 8.86 -8.55
C ALA A 76 -5.38 8.20 -7.67
N VAL A 77 -4.20 8.80 -7.63
CA VAL A 77 -3.13 8.39 -6.72
C VAL A 77 -2.62 9.61 -5.97
N ALA A 78 -2.59 9.49 -4.64
CA ALA A 78 -2.12 10.53 -3.74
C ALA A 78 -0.60 10.43 -3.59
N ALA A 79 0.11 11.51 -3.87
CA ALA A 79 1.56 11.62 -3.70
C ALA A 79 1.93 12.93 -3.00
N LYS A 80 3.06 12.98 -2.29
CA LYS A 80 3.52 14.25 -1.72
C LYS A 80 3.94 15.20 -2.83
N ALA A 81 3.55 16.47 -2.75
CA ALA A 81 3.86 17.49 -3.76
C ALA A 81 5.37 17.58 -4.10
N ALA A 82 6.24 17.39 -3.10
CA ALA A 82 7.68 17.39 -3.29
C ALA A 82 8.16 16.22 -4.17
N ASP A 83 7.57 15.03 -4.05
CA ASP A 83 7.95 13.87 -4.84
C ASP A 83 7.38 13.96 -6.26
N ILE A 84 6.17 14.51 -6.43
CA ILE A 84 5.60 14.85 -7.74
C ILE A 84 6.56 15.76 -8.52
N ALA A 85 7.02 16.85 -7.89
CA ALA A 85 7.94 17.79 -8.50
C ALA A 85 9.33 17.17 -8.75
N MET A 86 9.84 16.36 -7.83
CA MET A 86 11.12 15.65 -7.97
C MET A 86 11.12 14.69 -9.17
N LEU A 87 9.98 14.06 -9.45
CA LEU A 87 9.78 13.18 -10.60
C LEU A 87 9.41 13.95 -11.88
N CYS A 88 9.47 15.28 -11.86
CA CYS A 88 9.15 16.17 -12.99
C CYS A 88 7.67 16.09 -13.47
N PHE A 89 6.76 15.68 -12.61
CA PHE A 89 5.31 15.73 -12.84
C PHE A 89 4.69 16.97 -12.18
N LYS A 90 3.42 17.21 -12.47
CA LYS A 90 2.58 18.25 -11.86
C LYS A 90 1.36 17.62 -11.20
N ASP A 91 0.84 18.32 -10.19
CA ASP A 91 -0.46 17.97 -9.63
C ASP A 91 -1.53 17.99 -10.72
N GLY A 92 -2.32 16.92 -10.77
CA GLY A 92 -3.36 16.71 -11.78
C GLY A 92 -2.90 16.08 -13.09
N ASP A 93 -1.62 15.76 -13.26
CA ASP A 93 -1.14 14.99 -14.42
C ASP A 93 -1.76 13.58 -14.42
N MET A 94 -1.92 13.02 -15.62
CA MET A 94 -2.31 11.63 -15.80
C MET A 94 -1.06 10.77 -15.90
N ILE A 95 -1.00 9.69 -15.11
CA ILE A 95 0.13 8.77 -15.08
C ILE A 95 -0.33 7.31 -15.13
N ASP A 96 0.57 6.48 -15.63
CA ASP A 96 0.51 5.03 -15.49
C ASP A 96 1.50 4.59 -14.42
N LEU A 97 1.14 3.53 -13.70
CA LEU A 97 1.99 2.89 -12.71
C LEU A 97 2.58 1.59 -13.29
N ILE A 98 3.89 1.44 -13.18
CA ILE A 98 4.61 0.22 -13.56
C ILE A 98 5.13 -0.46 -12.30
N GLY A 99 4.83 -1.74 -12.11
CA GLY A 99 5.39 -2.51 -10.99
C GLY A 99 6.89 -2.72 -11.18
N ALA A 100 7.68 -2.44 -10.14
CA ALA A 100 9.15 -2.57 -10.18
C ALA A 100 9.67 -3.94 -9.70
N TRP A 101 8.78 -4.91 -9.53
CA TRP A 101 9.15 -6.24 -9.05
C TRP A 101 9.79 -7.09 -10.14
N ASP A 102 10.96 -7.65 -9.87
CA ASP A 102 11.73 -8.46 -10.83
C ASP A 102 11.44 -9.96 -10.66
N ASP A 103 10.34 -10.42 -11.27
CA ASP A 103 10.00 -11.84 -11.40
C ASP A 103 9.67 -12.25 -12.84
N GLY A 104 10.08 -11.43 -13.81
CA GLY A 104 9.76 -11.63 -15.23
C GLY A 104 8.31 -11.37 -15.61
N VAL A 105 7.44 -10.95 -14.68
CA VAL A 105 6.04 -10.60 -14.97
C VAL A 105 5.88 -9.09 -15.09
N ALA A 106 5.53 -8.62 -16.29
CA ALA A 106 5.21 -7.22 -16.52
C ALA A 106 3.91 -6.83 -15.78
N ARG A 107 3.98 -5.80 -14.94
CA ARG A 107 2.84 -5.28 -14.17
C ARG A 107 2.61 -3.81 -14.49
N ARG A 108 1.39 -3.46 -14.82
CA ARG A 108 1.00 -2.10 -15.24
C ARG A 108 -0.44 -1.81 -14.83
N ALA A 109 -0.69 -0.58 -14.40
CA ALA A 109 -2.03 -0.05 -14.14
C ALA A 109 -2.11 1.39 -14.66
N ASP A 110 -3.11 1.68 -15.49
CA ASP A 110 -3.07 2.88 -16.35
C ASP A 110 -4.04 3.97 -15.95
N GLY A 111 -3.77 5.21 -16.34
CA GLY A 111 -4.76 6.30 -16.35
C GLY A 111 -5.18 6.77 -14.95
N PHE A 112 -4.20 7.01 -14.08
CA PHE A 112 -4.44 7.61 -12.76
C PHE A 112 -4.15 9.10 -12.79
N ARG A 113 -5.04 9.90 -12.20
CA ARG A 113 -4.78 11.29 -11.88
C ARG A 113 -3.87 11.39 -10.66
N LEU A 114 -2.71 12.01 -10.82
CA LEU A 114 -1.80 12.31 -9.72
C LEU A 114 -2.37 13.45 -8.88
N VAL A 115 -2.51 13.25 -7.58
CA VAL A 115 -3.09 14.22 -6.64
C VAL A 115 -2.08 14.52 -5.54
N ALA A 116 -1.71 15.79 -5.40
CA ALA A 116 -0.90 16.25 -4.30
C ALA A 116 -1.66 16.10 -2.98
N TYR A 117 -1.10 15.33 -2.04
CA TYR A 117 -1.64 15.15 -0.70
C TYR A 117 -0.52 15.13 0.33
N ASP A 118 -0.81 15.50 1.57
CA ASP A 118 0.18 15.42 2.64
C ASP A 118 0.32 13.98 3.15
N ILE A 119 1.07 13.19 2.38
CA ILE A 119 1.53 11.85 2.78
C ILE A 119 3.04 11.85 3.02
N PRO A 120 3.58 10.81 3.68
CA PRO A 120 5.03 10.64 3.82
C PRO A 120 5.73 10.62 2.46
N ARG A 121 6.96 11.14 2.42
CA ARG A 121 7.76 11.16 1.19
C ARG A 121 8.08 9.74 0.71
N GLY A 122 8.10 9.56 -0.61
CA GLY A 122 8.37 8.28 -1.26
C GLY A 122 7.21 7.29 -1.18
N CYS A 123 6.07 7.69 -0.61
CA CYS A 123 4.87 6.86 -0.56
C CYS A 123 3.86 7.30 -1.63
N LEU A 124 2.98 6.37 -1.98
CA LEU A 124 1.83 6.58 -2.85
C LEU A 124 0.59 6.00 -2.17
N GLY A 125 -0.52 6.74 -2.18
CA GLY A 125 -1.83 6.21 -1.83
C GLY A 125 -2.62 5.89 -3.09
N ALA A 126 -3.04 4.65 -3.27
CA ALA A 126 -3.82 4.22 -4.44
C ALA A 126 -4.89 3.19 -4.03
N TYR A 127 -6.00 3.15 -4.78
CA TYR A 127 -7.18 2.37 -4.41
C TYR A 127 -7.18 0.96 -5.02
N TYR A 128 -7.83 0.03 -4.29
CA TYR A 128 -8.12 -1.33 -4.73
C TYR A 128 -9.56 -1.42 -5.22
N PRO A 129 -9.85 -1.98 -6.40
CA PRO A 129 -9.04 -3.02 -7.07
C PRO A 129 -8.08 -2.52 -8.16
N GLU A 130 -8.01 -1.22 -8.44
CA GLU A 130 -7.35 -0.65 -9.63
C GLU A 130 -5.84 -0.88 -9.65
N THR A 131 -5.21 -1.02 -8.47
CA THR A 131 -3.77 -1.37 -8.36
C THR A 131 -3.51 -2.84 -8.05
N ASN A 132 -4.51 -3.73 -8.07
CA ASN A 132 -4.29 -5.17 -7.88
C ASN A 132 -3.30 -5.75 -8.88
N ALA A 133 -3.33 -5.27 -10.13
CA ALA A 133 -2.40 -5.69 -11.18
C ALA A 133 -0.93 -5.41 -10.86
N LEU A 134 -0.65 -4.51 -9.92
CA LEU A 134 0.71 -4.17 -9.49
C LEU A 134 1.23 -5.09 -8.40
N VAL A 135 0.38 -5.85 -7.71
CA VAL A 135 0.78 -6.68 -6.57
C VAL A 135 1.58 -7.91 -7.05
N PRO A 136 2.84 -8.07 -6.64
CA PRO A 136 3.60 -9.28 -6.91
C PRO A 136 3.13 -10.40 -5.96
N LEU A 137 2.49 -11.42 -6.51
CA LEU A 137 1.94 -12.53 -5.73
C LEU A 137 3.02 -13.37 -5.04
N ALA A 138 4.23 -13.40 -5.60
CA ALA A 138 5.39 -14.08 -5.01
C ALA A 138 6.09 -13.26 -3.92
N SER A 139 5.77 -11.96 -3.80
CA SER A 139 6.26 -11.11 -2.72
C SER A 139 5.36 -11.23 -1.52
N THR A 140 5.90 -11.63 -0.38
CA THR A 140 5.12 -11.65 0.85
C THR A 140 5.91 -11.12 2.03
N ALA A 141 5.21 -10.60 3.04
CA ALA A 141 5.84 -10.06 4.23
C ALA A 141 6.51 -11.17 5.06
N ASP A 142 7.76 -10.95 5.48
CA ASP A 142 8.55 -11.94 6.21
C ASP A 142 7.84 -12.44 7.48
N GLY A 143 7.61 -13.75 7.52
CA GLY A 143 6.97 -14.42 8.65
C GLY A 143 5.46 -14.15 8.79
N ALA A 144 4.89 -13.22 8.04
CA ALA A 144 3.44 -13.20 7.84
C ALA A 144 3.11 -14.13 6.68
N GLY A 145 3.70 -13.93 5.50
CA GLY A 145 3.43 -14.62 4.23
C GLY A 145 2.23 -14.05 3.46
N THR A 146 1.65 -12.95 3.94
CA THR A 146 0.66 -12.17 3.18
C THR A 146 1.34 -11.43 2.04
N PRO A 147 0.71 -11.31 0.86
CA PRO A 147 1.27 -10.50 -0.22
C PRO A 147 1.65 -9.10 0.27
N THR A 148 2.76 -8.53 -0.22
CA THR A 148 3.20 -7.17 0.14
C THR A 148 2.34 -6.08 -0.53
N SER A 149 1.01 -6.25 -0.49
CA SER A 149 0.01 -5.37 -1.11
C SER A 149 0.07 -3.94 -0.57
N LYS A 150 0.50 -3.75 0.68
CA LYS A 150 0.66 -2.43 1.30
C LYS A 150 2.03 -1.76 1.04
N SER A 151 2.92 -2.44 0.33
CA SER A 151 4.27 -1.96 0.02
C SER A 151 4.71 -2.54 -1.31
N VAL A 152 4.20 -1.95 -2.39
CA VAL A 152 4.52 -2.33 -3.78
C VAL A 152 5.37 -1.21 -4.38
N PRO A 153 6.63 -1.48 -4.78
CA PRO A 153 7.44 -0.49 -5.46
C PRO A 153 6.89 -0.28 -6.87
N VAL A 154 6.68 0.98 -7.24
CA VAL A 154 6.13 1.38 -8.53
C VAL A 154 6.95 2.51 -9.14
N LEU A 155 6.94 2.57 -10.47
CA LEU A 155 7.52 3.65 -11.26
C LEU A 155 6.39 4.40 -11.98
N PHE A 156 6.56 5.71 -12.15
CA PHE A 156 5.62 6.54 -12.90
C PHE A 156 5.98 6.50 -14.38
N ARG A 157 4.96 6.45 -15.23
CA ARG A 157 5.09 6.60 -16.67
C ARG A 157 4.06 7.60 -17.19
N CYS A 158 4.47 8.43 -18.13
CA CYS A 158 3.62 9.37 -18.86
C CYS A 158 3.04 8.76 -20.14
#